data_AF-A0A3B0YX18-F1
#
_entry.id   AF-A0A3B0YX18-F1
#
_cell.length_a   1.000
_cell.length_b   1.000
_cell.length_c   1.000
_cell.angle_alpha   90.00
_cell.angle_beta   90.00
_cell.angle_gamma   90.00
#
_symmetry.space_group_name_H-M   'P 1'
#
loop_
_entity.id
_entity.type
_entity.pdbx_description
1 polymer ?
#
loop_
_entity_poly.entity_id
_entity_poly.type
_entity_poly.pdbx_seq_one_letter_code
_entity_poly.pdbx_strand_id
1 'polypeptide(L)'
;MLQKALMVIGLIVVMVVGGLVFFANIKLASEEAPLVLQEWHNLDHAAELEQWRTIWDESKNQIKRVEVIADEPDSLRVRVAYHYSGDQGEPVFVCGGIALRNEHVKWTCRPESLVIGDGEVILQFQTGQQATDYECSAQLVVSIYKTGEMPFYSNYFAYIKTWVKGEKGTLGRLKQRLHTCPGLVRNPVT
;
A
#
# COMPACT_ATOMS: atom_id res chain seq x y z
N MET A 1 -12.51 -40.07 35.24
CA MET A 1 -11.30 -39.32 34.77
C MET A 1 -11.23 -39.21 33.25
N LEU A 2 -11.72 -40.18 32.47
CA LEU A 2 -11.67 -40.18 30.99
C LEU A 2 -12.37 -38.99 30.30
N GLN A 3 -13.48 -38.51 30.87
CA GLN A 3 -14.31 -37.44 30.29
C GLN A 3 -13.65 -36.05 30.32
N LYS A 4 -12.78 -35.78 31.31
CA LYS A 4 -12.02 -34.52 31.40
C LYS A 4 -10.88 -34.47 30.38
N ALA A 5 -10.25 -35.62 30.11
CA ALA A 5 -9.17 -35.70 29.13
C ALA A 5 -9.67 -35.47 27.69
N LEU A 6 -10.83 -36.04 27.33
CA LEU A 6 -11.46 -35.80 26.02
C LEU A 6 -11.87 -34.34 25.80
N MET A 7 -12.34 -33.66 26.84
CA MET A 7 -12.76 -32.26 26.75
C MET A 7 -11.57 -31.32 26.54
N VAL A 8 -10.43 -31.59 27.19
CA VAL A 8 -9.19 -30.82 26.99
C VAL A 8 -8.59 -31.06 25.61
N ILE A 9 -8.58 -32.30 25.12
CA ILE A 9 -8.08 -32.63 23.77
C ILE A 9 -8.98 -31.99 22.70
N GLY A 10 -10.31 -32.03 22.86
CA GLY A 10 -11.25 -31.37 21.95
C GLY A 10 -11.03 -29.85 21.90
N LEU A 11 -10.78 -29.21 23.04
CA LEU A 11 -10.51 -27.77 23.11
C LEU A 11 -9.20 -27.40 22.37
N ILE A 12 -8.15 -28.20 22.57
CA ILE A 12 -6.84 -28.00 21.92
C ILE A 12 -6.98 -28.18 20.40
N VAL A 13 -7.69 -29.22 19.94
CA VAL A 13 -7.90 -29.46 18.51
C VAL A 13 -8.71 -28.32 17.88
N VAL A 14 -9.76 -27.81 18.55
CA VAL A 14 -10.53 -26.67 18.04
C VAL A 14 -9.70 -25.38 18.02
N MET A 15 -8.84 -25.13 19.00
CA MET A 15 -7.93 -23.97 18.98
C MET A 15 -6.85 -24.09 17.91
N VAL A 16 -6.28 -25.28 17.70
CA VAL A 16 -5.23 -25.52 16.70
C VAL A 16 -5.81 -25.47 15.28
N VAL A 17 -6.95 -26.14 15.04
CA VAL A 17 -7.61 -26.13 13.73
C VAL A 17 -8.26 -24.78 13.45
N GLY A 18 -8.90 -24.17 14.44
CA GLY A 18 -9.45 -22.81 14.34
C GLY A 18 -8.35 -21.78 14.07
N GLY A 19 -7.21 -21.90 14.74
CA GLY A 19 -6.02 -21.08 14.49
C GLY A 19 -5.46 -21.27 13.08
N LEU A 20 -5.26 -22.52 12.65
CA LEU A 20 -4.76 -22.85 11.31
C LEU A 20 -5.67 -22.33 10.18
N VAL A 21 -7.00 -22.43 10.35
CA VAL A 21 -7.97 -21.88 9.40
C VAL A 21 -7.96 -20.34 9.42
N PHE A 22 -7.69 -19.71 10.57
CA PHE A 22 -7.53 -18.25 10.68
C PHE A 22 -6.29 -17.73 9.93
N PHE A 23 -5.23 -18.55 9.81
CA PHE A 23 -4.00 -18.22 9.09
C PHE A 23 -4.06 -18.49 7.58
N ALA A 24 -4.86 -19.46 7.13
CA ALA A 24 -4.82 -19.94 5.73
C ALA A 24 -5.46 -19.01 4.68
N ASN A 25 -6.26 -18.00 5.06
CA ASN A 25 -6.99 -17.14 4.13
C ASN A 25 -6.51 -15.67 4.14
N ILE A 26 -5.20 -15.44 4.12
CA ILE A 26 -4.67 -14.14 3.68
C ILE A 26 -3.95 -14.38 2.37
N LYS A 27 -4.61 -14.11 1.25
CA LYS A 27 -3.89 -13.91 0.00
C LYS A 27 -3.07 -12.64 0.18
N LEU A 28 -1.82 -12.79 0.63
CA LEU A 28 -0.88 -11.68 0.71
C LEU A 28 -0.35 -11.43 -0.68
N ALA A 29 -0.36 -10.16 -1.08
CA ALA A 29 0.45 -9.72 -2.19
C ALA A 29 1.90 -10.11 -1.91
N SER A 30 2.50 -10.83 -2.87
CA SER A 30 3.89 -11.25 -2.84
C SER A 30 4.54 -10.90 -4.17
N GLU A 31 5.87 -11.02 -4.26
CA GLU A 31 6.57 -10.82 -5.53
C GLU A 31 6.11 -11.83 -6.62
N GLU A 32 5.70 -13.02 -6.23
CA GLU A 32 5.21 -14.12 -7.10
C GLU A 32 3.71 -13.99 -7.45
N ALA A 33 2.95 -13.31 -6.61
CA ALA A 33 1.52 -13.05 -6.79
C ALA A 33 1.20 -11.58 -6.44
N PRO A 34 1.65 -10.63 -7.28
CA PRO A 34 1.43 -9.21 -7.03
C PRO A 34 -0.05 -8.85 -7.10
N LEU A 35 -0.45 -7.86 -6.31
CA LEU A 35 -1.77 -7.24 -6.42
C LEU A 35 -1.67 -5.99 -7.30
N VAL A 36 -2.22 -6.06 -8.51
CA VAL A 36 -2.31 -4.91 -9.42
C VAL A 36 -3.32 -3.90 -8.85
N LEU A 37 -2.88 -2.65 -8.71
CA LEU A 37 -3.71 -1.57 -8.21
C LEU A 37 -4.47 -0.89 -9.34
N GLN A 38 -5.69 -0.46 -9.03
CA GLN A 38 -6.50 0.36 -9.93
C GLN A 38 -6.33 1.83 -9.57
N GLU A 39 -6.42 2.69 -10.58
CA GLU A 39 -6.49 4.13 -10.37
C GLU A 39 -7.73 4.47 -9.53
N TRP A 40 -7.56 5.38 -8.58
CA TRP A 40 -8.63 5.78 -7.69
C TRP A 40 -9.53 6.80 -8.37
N HIS A 41 -10.77 6.41 -8.63
CA HIS A 41 -11.83 7.28 -9.13
C HIS A 41 -12.96 7.31 -8.10
N ASN A 42 -12.87 8.21 -7.10
CA ASN A 42 -13.96 8.42 -6.15
C ASN A 42 -14.50 9.85 -6.27
N LEU A 43 -15.82 9.96 -6.39
CA LEU A 43 -16.57 11.20 -6.57
C LEU A 43 -16.65 12.04 -5.29
N ASP A 44 -16.55 11.42 -4.11
CA ASP A 44 -16.78 12.11 -2.82
C ASP A 44 -15.64 13.06 -2.42
N HIS A 45 -14.43 12.81 -2.93
CA HIS A 45 -13.25 13.66 -2.73
C HIS A 45 -12.67 14.17 -4.06
N ALA A 46 -13.47 14.16 -5.12
CA ALA A 46 -13.02 14.45 -6.48
C ALA A 46 -12.33 15.82 -6.60
N ALA A 47 -12.80 16.85 -5.88
CA ALA A 47 -12.22 18.18 -5.97
C ALA A 47 -10.79 18.27 -5.44
N GLU A 48 -10.48 17.60 -4.31
CA GLU A 48 -9.11 17.57 -3.77
C GLU A 48 -8.22 16.67 -4.62
N LEU A 49 -8.73 15.52 -5.08
CA LEU A 49 -8.00 14.60 -5.94
C LEU A 49 -7.61 15.25 -7.27
N GLU A 50 -8.54 15.91 -7.96
CA GLU A 50 -8.30 16.57 -9.25
C GLU A 50 -7.36 17.78 -9.12
N GLN A 51 -7.32 18.46 -7.97
CA GLN A 51 -6.39 19.57 -7.75
C GLN A 51 -4.92 19.10 -7.71
N TRP A 52 -4.67 17.90 -7.19
CA TRP A 52 -3.31 17.38 -6.96
C TRP A 52 -2.91 16.29 -7.94
N ARG A 53 -3.84 15.81 -8.76
CA ARG A 53 -3.58 14.88 -9.84
C ARG A 53 -2.95 15.62 -11.00
N THR A 54 -1.71 15.26 -11.30
CA THR A 54 -1.00 15.73 -12.49
C THR A 54 -0.69 14.50 -13.32
N ILE A 55 -1.35 14.31 -14.45
CA ILE A 55 -1.08 13.18 -15.34
C ILE A 55 -0.19 13.65 -16.48
N TRP A 56 0.80 12.84 -16.80
CA TRP A 56 1.67 13.08 -17.94
C TRP A 56 0.90 13.01 -19.25
N ASP A 57 1.46 13.65 -20.28
CA ASP A 57 1.11 13.28 -21.63
C ASP A 57 1.62 11.86 -21.90
N GLU A 58 0.67 10.92 -21.99
CA GLU A 58 0.92 9.50 -22.18
C GLU A 58 1.68 9.18 -23.49
N SER A 59 1.75 10.12 -24.43
CA SER A 59 2.52 9.94 -25.67
C SER A 59 4.03 9.86 -25.46
N LYS A 60 4.54 10.36 -24.33
CA LYS A 60 5.98 10.42 -24.02
C LYS A 60 6.35 9.77 -22.69
N ASN A 61 5.47 9.82 -21.70
CA ASN A 61 5.76 9.28 -20.38
C ASN A 61 4.53 8.54 -19.86
N GLN A 62 4.73 7.38 -19.24
CA GLN A 62 3.62 6.52 -18.81
C GLN A 62 3.96 5.80 -17.51
N ILE A 63 3.00 5.77 -16.57
CA ILE A 63 2.97 4.72 -15.54
C ILE A 63 2.13 3.58 -16.08
N LYS A 64 2.78 2.47 -16.42
CA LYS A 64 2.14 1.30 -17.05
C LYS A 64 1.39 0.46 -16.03
N ARG A 65 1.95 0.34 -14.83
CA ARG A 65 1.40 -0.51 -13.79
C ARG A 65 1.91 -0.14 -12.41
N VAL A 66 1.05 -0.29 -11.41
CA VAL A 66 1.38 -0.20 -10.00
C VAL A 66 0.91 -1.48 -9.31
N GLU A 67 1.81 -2.16 -8.61
CA GLU A 67 1.55 -3.48 -8.02
C GLU A 67 2.05 -3.52 -6.58
N VAL A 68 1.22 -3.98 -5.64
CA VAL A 68 1.73 -4.34 -4.30
C VAL A 68 2.45 -5.68 -4.41
N ILE A 69 3.68 -5.73 -3.92
CA ILE A 69 4.54 -6.93 -3.93
C ILE A 69 4.90 -7.42 -2.52
N ALA A 70 4.67 -6.59 -1.49
CA ALA A 70 4.70 -7.02 -0.10
C ALA A 70 3.84 -6.10 0.75
N ASP A 71 3.01 -6.68 1.61
CA ASP A 71 2.24 -5.96 2.63
C ASP A 71 2.61 -6.50 4.02
N GLU A 72 3.27 -5.64 4.80
CA GLU A 72 3.57 -5.87 6.22
C GLU A 72 2.84 -4.83 7.09
N PRO A 73 2.58 -5.10 8.37
CA PRO A 73 1.81 -4.21 9.23
C PRO A 73 2.27 -2.74 9.23
N ASP A 74 3.57 -2.50 9.29
CA ASP A 74 4.17 -1.16 9.25
C ASP A 74 4.64 -0.71 7.84
N SER A 75 4.75 -1.61 6.85
CA SER A 75 5.35 -1.26 5.56
C SER A 75 4.62 -1.83 4.35
N LEU A 76 4.68 -1.12 3.23
CA LEU A 76 4.14 -1.53 1.94
C LEU A 76 5.23 -1.41 0.87
N ARG A 77 5.49 -2.48 0.12
CA ARG A 77 6.36 -2.45 -1.06
C ARG A 77 5.51 -2.49 -2.32
N VAL A 78 5.77 -1.54 -3.21
CA VAL A 78 5.01 -1.35 -4.45
C VAL A 78 5.97 -1.34 -5.63
N ARG A 79 5.74 -2.19 -6.63
CA ARG A 79 6.43 -2.14 -7.92
C ARG A 79 5.70 -1.16 -8.83
N VAL A 80 6.44 -0.23 -9.43
CA VAL A 80 5.92 0.72 -10.42
C VAL A 80 6.64 0.49 -11.73
N ALA A 81 5.92 0.01 -12.74
CA ALA A 81 6.42 -0.13 -14.10
C ALA A 81 6.11 1.15 -14.88
N TYR A 82 7.10 1.67 -15.60
CA TYR A 82 7.01 2.98 -16.25
C TYR A 82 7.70 3.01 -17.62
N HIS A 83 7.37 4.05 -18.38
CA HIS A 83 8.14 4.57 -19.51
C HIS A 83 8.45 6.04 -19.26
N TYR A 84 9.70 6.45 -19.40
CA TYR A 84 10.13 7.84 -19.24
C TYR A 84 10.99 8.29 -20.43
N SER A 85 10.51 9.27 -21.19
CA SER A 85 11.19 9.79 -22.38
C SER A 85 12.45 10.60 -22.12
N GLY A 86 12.67 11.11 -20.90
CA GLY A 86 13.77 12.03 -20.60
C GLY A 86 13.47 13.50 -20.91
N ASP A 87 12.23 13.85 -21.24
CA ASP A 87 11.82 15.23 -21.57
C ASP A 87 12.05 16.24 -20.43
N GLN A 88 12.04 15.77 -19.19
CA GLN A 88 12.36 16.59 -18.03
C GLN A 88 13.88 16.62 -17.71
N GLY A 89 14.72 15.83 -18.37
CA GLY A 89 16.15 15.67 -18.03
C GLY A 89 16.38 14.90 -16.72
N GLU A 90 17.62 14.56 -16.40
CA GLU A 90 17.98 13.77 -15.21
C GLU A 90 18.70 14.63 -14.14
N PRO A 91 18.58 14.31 -12.84
CA PRO A 91 17.83 13.19 -12.27
C PRO A 91 16.35 13.49 -12.03
N VAL A 92 15.50 12.49 -12.27
CA VAL A 92 14.08 12.48 -11.86
C VAL A 92 13.89 11.41 -10.80
N PHE A 93 13.07 11.71 -9.80
CA PHE A 93 12.75 10.81 -8.71
C PHE A 93 11.28 10.44 -8.72
N VAL A 94 11.01 9.24 -8.25
CA VAL A 94 9.67 8.71 -8.00
C VAL A 94 9.56 8.32 -6.54
N CYS A 95 8.49 8.79 -5.92
CA CYS A 95 8.09 8.41 -4.57
C CYS A 95 6.58 8.58 -4.47
N GLY A 96 6.07 8.84 -3.28
CA GLY A 96 4.66 9.01 -3.08
C GLY A 96 4.29 9.31 -1.65
N GLY A 97 3.00 9.17 -1.40
CA GLY A 97 2.39 9.26 -0.08
C GLY A 97 1.30 8.22 0.06
N ILE A 98 0.81 8.10 1.28
CA ILE A 98 -0.36 7.28 1.61
C ILE A 98 -1.46 8.25 2.06
N ALA A 99 -2.72 7.94 1.75
CA ALA A 99 -3.87 8.81 1.99
C ALA A 99 -3.84 10.15 1.24
N LEU A 100 -4.72 11.08 1.61
CA LEU A 100 -4.76 12.45 1.08
C LEU A 100 -3.60 13.28 1.63
N ARG A 101 -3.31 14.40 0.95
CA ARG A 101 -2.06 15.17 1.14
C ARG A 101 -1.86 15.66 2.58
N ASN A 102 -2.95 16.06 3.25
CA ASN A 102 -2.93 16.51 4.64
C ASN A 102 -2.44 15.43 5.63
N GLU A 103 -2.50 14.16 5.23
CA GLU A 103 -2.09 13.03 6.08
C GLU A 103 -0.71 12.49 5.73
N HIS A 104 -0.11 12.87 4.58
CA HIS A 104 1.16 12.31 4.08
C HIS A 104 2.30 12.34 5.11
N VAL A 105 2.29 13.31 6.02
CA VAL A 105 3.27 13.46 7.11
C VAL A 105 3.36 12.24 8.05
N LYS A 106 2.34 11.38 8.06
CA LYS A 106 2.29 10.14 8.83
C LYS A 106 3.08 9.00 8.18
N TRP A 107 3.52 9.13 6.93
CA TRP A 107 4.23 8.07 6.21
C TRP A 107 5.56 8.58 5.67
N THR A 108 6.48 7.64 5.48
CA THR A 108 7.74 7.87 4.78
C THR A 108 7.74 7.08 3.48
N CYS A 109 8.37 7.65 2.47
CA CYS A 109 8.65 7.01 1.21
C CYS A 109 10.11 7.32 0.86
N ARG A 110 10.89 6.30 0.49
CA ARG A 110 12.26 6.49 0.00
C ARG A 110 12.20 6.78 -1.50
N PRO A 111 12.72 7.94 -1.97
CA PRO A 111 12.72 8.26 -3.39
C PRO A 111 13.66 7.34 -4.17
N GLU A 112 13.19 6.86 -5.31
CA GLU A 112 13.97 6.09 -6.28
C GLU A 112 14.19 6.93 -7.54
N SER A 113 15.32 6.75 -8.23
CA SER A 113 15.59 7.48 -9.48
C SER A 113 14.95 6.77 -10.67
N LEU A 114 14.38 7.54 -11.59
CA LEU A 114 13.94 7.04 -12.90
C LEU A 114 15.10 7.15 -13.89
N VAL A 115 15.26 6.10 -14.69
CA VAL A 115 16.15 6.06 -15.85
C VAL A 115 15.32 6.24 -17.12
N ILE A 116 15.87 6.93 -18.12
CA ILE A 116 15.25 7.10 -19.45
C ILE A 116 14.95 5.72 -20.07
N GLY A 117 13.76 5.60 -20.67
CA GLY A 117 13.24 4.39 -21.30
C GLY A 117 12.22 3.65 -20.43
N ASP A 118 12.07 2.36 -20.72
CA ASP A 118 11.23 1.47 -19.93
C ASP A 118 11.98 0.99 -18.69
N GLY A 119 11.30 0.98 -17.55
CA GLY A 119 11.89 0.51 -16.31
C GLY A 119 10.87 0.13 -15.25
N GLU A 120 11.41 -0.38 -14.14
CA GLU A 120 10.65 -0.69 -12.93
C GLU A 120 11.40 -0.15 -11.72
N VAL A 121 10.66 0.42 -10.78
CA VAL A 121 11.18 0.77 -9.46
C VAL A 121 10.37 0.08 -8.37
N ILE A 122 10.98 -0.12 -7.21
CA ILE A 122 10.28 -0.60 -6.01
C ILE A 122 10.23 0.56 -5.02
N LEU A 123 9.03 1.06 -4.77
CA LEU A 123 8.78 2.04 -3.74
C LEU A 123 8.50 1.32 -2.42
N GLN A 124 9.07 1.83 -1.33
CA GLN A 124 8.77 1.37 0.01
C GLN A 124 8.14 2.50 0.82
N PHE A 125 6.90 2.25 1.23
CA PHE A 125 6.17 3.10 2.17
C PHE A 125 6.27 2.50 3.57
N GLN A 126 6.43 3.35 4.57
CA GLN A 126 6.52 2.93 5.96
C GLN A 126 5.80 3.95 6.87
N THR A 127 5.33 3.50 8.04
CA THR A 127 4.84 4.44 9.05
C THR A 127 5.95 5.39 9.50
N GLY A 128 5.63 6.68 9.51
CA GLY A 128 6.53 7.75 9.92
C GLY A 128 6.45 8.05 11.41
N GLN A 129 7.26 9.00 11.86
CA GLN A 129 7.30 9.38 13.28
C GLN A 129 5.96 9.96 13.78
N GLN A 130 5.23 10.66 12.91
CA GLN A 130 3.95 11.30 13.24
C GLN A 130 2.75 10.36 13.15
N ALA A 131 2.91 9.12 12.66
CA ALA A 131 1.84 8.14 12.69
C ALA A 131 1.46 7.81 14.15
N THR A 132 0.17 7.63 14.40
CA THR A 132 -0.31 7.00 15.63
C THR A 132 -0.01 5.48 15.61
N ASP A 133 -0.35 4.76 16.69
CA ASP A 133 -0.14 3.31 16.76
C ASP A 133 -0.91 2.55 15.66
N TYR A 134 -2.04 3.12 15.22
CA TYR A 134 -2.93 2.54 14.21
C TYR A 134 -3.39 3.62 13.23
N GLU A 135 -3.05 3.45 11.96
CA GLU A 135 -3.52 4.36 10.89
C GLU A 135 -4.32 3.60 9.85
N CYS A 136 -5.21 4.32 9.17
CA CYS A 136 -6.04 3.78 8.10
C CYS A 136 -5.78 4.57 6.83
N SER A 137 -5.64 3.86 5.71
CA SER A 137 -5.56 4.48 4.39
C SER A 137 -6.46 3.75 3.42
N ALA A 138 -6.98 4.48 2.42
CA ALA A 138 -7.76 3.92 1.31
C ALA A 138 -7.09 4.10 -0.05
N GLN A 139 -6.06 4.94 -0.12
CA GLN A 139 -5.31 5.18 -1.33
C GLN A 139 -3.82 5.34 -1.05
N LEU A 140 -3.04 5.15 -2.09
CA LEU A 140 -1.66 5.59 -2.21
C LEU A 140 -1.54 6.55 -3.38
N VAL A 141 -0.58 7.46 -3.32
CA VAL A 141 -0.22 8.33 -4.45
C VAL A 141 1.18 7.98 -4.92
N VAL A 142 1.37 7.91 -6.23
CA VAL A 142 2.70 7.85 -6.85
C VAL A 142 2.96 9.21 -7.48
N SER A 143 4.08 9.83 -7.12
CA SER A 143 4.47 11.15 -7.57
C SER A 143 5.88 11.11 -8.18
N ILE A 144 6.06 11.84 -9.27
CA ILE A 144 7.32 11.92 -10.00
C ILE A 144 7.71 13.39 -10.12
N TYR A 145 8.95 13.68 -9.72
CA TYR A 145 9.41 15.04 -9.45
C TYR A 145 10.93 15.18 -9.59
N LYS A 146 11.40 16.42 -9.68
CA LYS A 146 12.80 16.78 -9.48
C LYS A 146 13.01 17.30 -8.07
N THR A 147 14.20 17.09 -7.51
CA THR A 147 14.52 17.57 -6.16
C THR A 147 14.26 19.07 -6.02
N GLY A 148 13.41 19.43 -5.04
CA GLY A 148 13.06 20.83 -4.76
C GLY A 148 11.94 21.40 -5.65
N GLU A 149 11.39 20.62 -6.57
CA GLU A 149 10.32 21.03 -7.46
C GLU A 149 8.99 20.33 -7.12
N MET A 150 7.88 20.93 -7.57
CA MET A 150 6.56 20.29 -7.49
C MET A 150 6.51 19.06 -8.41
N PRO A 151 5.75 18.01 -8.05
CA PRO A 151 5.59 16.86 -8.92
C PRO A 151 4.93 17.24 -10.24
N PHE A 152 5.56 16.82 -11.33
CA PHE A 152 5.02 16.95 -12.69
C PHE A 152 4.27 15.68 -13.11
N TYR A 153 4.26 14.64 -12.27
CA TYR A 153 3.23 13.60 -12.25
C TYR A 153 2.83 13.27 -10.81
N SER A 154 1.55 13.00 -10.61
CA SER A 154 0.96 12.55 -9.35
C SER A 154 -0.37 11.87 -9.65
N ASN A 155 -0.49 10.57 -9.35
CA ASN A 155 -1.73 9.83 -9.51
C ASN A 155 -2.04 8.96 -8.29
N TYR A 156 -3.34 8.80 -8.02
CA TYR A 156 -3.85 8.06 -6.88
C TYR A 156 -4.30 6.66 -7.28
N PHE A 157 -4.01 5.68 -6.43
CA PHE A 157 -4.36 4.28 -6.62
C PHE A 157 -5.11 3.75 -5.40
N ALA A 158 -6.12 2.93 -5.66
CA ALA A 158 -6.95 2.30 -4.65
C ALA A 158 -6.16 1.29 -3.84
N TYR A 159 -6.00 1.54 -2.54
CA TYR A 159 -5.40 0.57 -1.63
C TYR A 159 -5.80 0.78 -0.17
N ILE A 160 -6.63 -0.13 0.34
CA ILE A 160 -7.10 -0.08 1.72
C ILE A 160 -6.15 -0.86 2.63
N LYS A 161 -5.66 -0.19 3.66
CA LYS A 161 -4.74 -0.79 4.62
C LYS A 161 -4.94 -0.21 6.02
N THR A 162 -4.95 -1.11 7.01
CA THR A 162 -4.65 -0.77 8.40
C THR A 162 -3.13 -0.85 8.59
N TRP A 163 -2.52 0.22 9.06
CA TRP A 163 -1.11 0.28 9.42
C TRP A 163 -0.96 0.09 10.93
N VAL A 164 0.05 -0.65 11.35
CA VAL A 164 0.38 -0.81 12.77
C VAL A 164 1.83 -0.41 12.95
N LYS A 165 2.05 0.73 13.59
CA LYS A 165 3.35 1.39 13.65
C LYS A 165 4.40 0.49 14.33
N GLY A 166 5.54 0.32 13.65
CA GLY A 166 6.68 -0.46 14.15
C GLY A 166 6.48 -1.98 14.25
N GLU A 167 5.33 -2.51 13.82
CA GLU A 167 5.00 -3.93 13.94
C GLU A 167 5.24 -4.71 12.64
N LYS A 168 5.66 -5.97 12.76
CA LYS A 168 5.93 -6.86 11.61
C LYS A 168 5.46 -8.28 11.88
N GLY A 169 5.28 -9.06 10.82
CA GLY A 169 4.98 -10.49 10.93
C GLY A 169 3.67 -10.79 11.66
N THR A 170 3.59 -11.97 12.27
CA THR A 170 2.33 -12.55 12.74
C THR A 170 1.64 -11.73 13.84
N LEU A 171 2.39 -11.18 14.79
CA LEU A 171 1.81 -10.39 15.89
C LEU A 171 1.22 -9.07 15.38
N GLY A 172 1.95 -8.36 14.52
CA GLY A 172 1.45 -7.14 13.88
C GLY A 172 0.20 -7.39 13.05
N ARG A 173 0.13 -8.52 12.34
CA ARG A 173 -1.06 -8.92 11.57
C ARG A 173 -2.25 -9.24 12.46
N LEU A 174 -2.04 -9.85 13.62
CA LEU A 174 -3.10 -10.04 14.60
C LEU A 174 -3.64 -8.68 15.07
N LYS A 175 -2.76 -7.73 15.38
CA LYS A 175 -3.15 -6.36 15.75
C LYS A 175 -3.91 -5.66 14.63
N GLN A 176 -3.48 -5.76 13.37
CA GLN A 176 -4.21 -5.22 12.22
C GLN A 176 -5.65 -5.74 12.14
N ARG A 177 -5.89 -7.03 12.45
CA ARG A 177 -7.23 -7.62 12.41
C ARG A 177 -8.14 -7.16 13.55
N LEU A 178 -7.58 -6.87 14.71
CA LEU A 178 -8.33 -6.33 15.85
C LEU A 178 -8.70 -4.85 15.64
N HIS A 179 -7.91 -4.13 14.83
CA HIS A 179 -8.12 -2.73 14.50
C HIS A 179 -8.51 -2.56 13.03
N THR A 180 -9.76 -2.89 12.70
CA THR A 180 -10.29 -2.68 11.34
C THR A 180 -10.73 -1.24 11.14
N CYS A 181 -10.41 -0.64 9.99
CA CYS A 181 -10.85 0.70 9.60
C CYS A 181 -12.38 0.71 9.34
N PRO A 182 -13.21 1.26 10.24
CA PRO A 182 -14.65 1.32 10.03
C PRO A 182 -14.94 2.40 8.98
N GLY A 183 -15.77 2.09 7.97
CA GLY A 183 -16.20 3.07 6.98
C GLY A 183 -15.30 3.25 5.76
N LEU A 184 -14.12 2.61 5.72
CA LEU A 184 -13.39 2.45 4.46
C LEU A 184 -14.06 1.32 3.67
N VAL A 185 -14.96 1.69 2.75
CA VAL A 185 -15.62 0.74 1.85
C VAL A 185 -14.52 0.04 1.05
N ARG A 186 -14.36 -1.27 1.25
CA ARG A 186 -13.64 -2.12 0.30
C ARG A 186 -14.35 -1.98 -1.03
N ASN A 187 -13.80 -1.18 -1.94
CA ASN A 187 -14.19 -1.29 -3.33
C ASN A 187 -14.00 -2.76 -3.71
N PRO A 188 -15.06 -3.47 -4.11
CA PRO A 188 -14.96 -4.88 -4.45
C PRO A 188 -14.23 -4.95 -5.79
N VAL A 189 -12.91 -5.02 -5.72
CA VAL A 189 -12.09 -5.49 -6.83
C VAL A 189 -11.37 -6.73 -6.34
N THR A 190 -12.15 -7.79 -6.23
CA THR A 190 -11.71 -9.19 -6.29
C THR A 190 -12.55 -9.87 -7.35
#